data_AF-A0A244E763-F1
#
_entry.id   AF-A0A244E763-F1
#
_cell.length_a   1.000
_cell.length_b   1.000
_cell.length_c   1.000
_cell.angle_alpha   90.00
_cell.angle_beta   90.00
_cell.angle_gamma   90.00
#
_symmetry.space_group_name_H-M   'P 1'
#
loop_
_entity.id
_entity.type
_entity.pdbx_description
1 polymer ?
#
loop_
_entity_poly.entity_id
_entity_poly.type
_entity_poly.pdbx_seq_one_letter_code
_entity_poly.pdbx_strand_id
1 'polypeptide(L)' 'MTTRSISNDEFEARIAEVMRWAVNGPVFILDQQGEPTHVLLDFGEYKRLVDGDQRTGVGESS' A
#
# COMPACT_ATOMS: atom_id res chain seq x y z
N MET A 1 -1.97 -3.56 13.03
CA MET A 1 -1.73 -3.02 11.69
C MET A 1 -2.53 -1.75 11.57
N THR A 2 -1.88 -0.61 11.32
CA THR A 2 -2.56 0.69 11.28
C THR A 2 -2.57 1.18 9.84
N THR A 3 -3.77 1.33 9.30
CA THR A 3 -3.97 1.90 7.97
C THR A 3 -4.10 3.41 8.08
N ARG A 4 -3.43 4.15 7.20
CA ARG A 4 -3.51 5.62 7.15
C ARG A 4 -3.88 6.08 5.76
N SER A 5 -4.51 7.24 5.68
CA SER A 5 -4.79 7.93 4.42
C SER A 5 -4.23 9.34 4.49
N ILE A 6 -3.60 9.79 3.39
CA ILE A 6 -3.05 11.14 3.25
C ILE A 6 -3.35 11.69 1.87
N SER A 7 -3.41 13.01 1.71
CA SER A 7 -3.46 13.63 0.39
C SER A 7 -2.13 13.48 -0.37
N ASN A 8 -2.17 13.61 -1.70
CA ASN A 8 -0.97 13.66 -2.52
C ASN A 8 -0.01 14.79 -2.11
N ASP A 9 -0.55 15.98 -1.78
CA ASP A 9 0.25 17.13 -1.37
C ASP A 9 0.98 16.87 -0.03
N GLU A 10 0.32 16.22 0.93
CA GLU A 10 0.94 15.81 2.19
C GLU A 10 2.02 14.74 2.01
N PHE A 11 1.79 13.81 1.07
CA PHE A 11 2.78 12.80 0.71
C PHE A 11 4.06 13.42 0.19
N GLU A 12 3.94 14.32 -0.78
CA GLU A 12 5.09 15.02 -1.39
C GLU A 12 5.84 15.87 -0.35
N ALA A 13 5.13 16.55 0.53
CA ALA A 13 5.72 17.40 1.56
C ALA A 13 6.48 16.61 2.66
N ARG A 14 6.09 15.35 2.93
CA ARG A 14 6.55 14.58 4.11
C ARG A 14 6.99 13.15 3.78
N ILE A 15 7.51 12.92 2.57
CA ILE A 15 7.77 11.59 2.03
C ILE A 15 8.54 10.65 2.99
N ALA A 16 9.60 11.16 3.64
CA ALA A 16 10.44 10.37 4.54
C ALA A 16 9.70 9.87 5.79
N GLU A 17 8.73 10.64 6.27
CA GLU A 17 7.89 10.26 7.40
C GLU A 17 6.85 9.23 6.99
N VAL A 18 6.23 9.43 5.82
CA VAL A 18 5.23 8.51 5.26
C VAL A 18 5.83 7.14 4.99
N MET A 19 7.08 7.07 4.49
CA MET A 19 7.79 5.80 4.34
C MET A 19 7.93 5.04 5.66
N ARG A 20 8.15 5.73 6.79
CA ARG A 20 8.20 5.08 8.13
C ARG A 20 6.83 4.57 8.57
N TRP A 21 5.76 5.22 8.15
CA TRP A 21 4.41 4.74 8.42
C TRP A 21 4.12 3.45 7.64
N ALA A 22 4.59 3.35 6.39
CA ALA A 22 4.42 2.17 5.54
C ALA A 22 5.00 0.87 6.14
N VAL A 23 6.01 0.98 7.02
CA VAL A 23 6.57 -0.15 7.78
C VAL A 23 5.54 -0.77 8.75
N ASN A 24 4.57 0.01 9.21
CA ASN A 24 3.57 -0.41 10.21
C ASN A 24 2.21 -0.76 9.60
N GLY A 25 2.04 -0.55 8.29
CA GLY A 25 0.81 -0.81 7.55
C GLY A 25 0.69 0.07 6.30
N PRO A 26 -0.25 -0.26 5.40
CA PRO A 26 -0.47 0.50 4.17
C PRO A 26 -0.81 1.96 4.44
N VAL A 27 -0.29 2.83 3.59
CA VAL A 27 -0.69 4.23 3.51
C VAL A 27 -1.38 4.47 2.17
N PHE A 28 -2.65 4.85 2.21
CA PHE A 28 -3.40 5.26 1.03
C PHE A 28 -3.11 6.73 0.71
N ILE A 29 -2.84 7.00 -0.57
CA ILE A 29 -2.64 8.35 -1.08
C ILE A 29 -3.91 8.72 -1.83
N LEU A 30 -4.56 9.76 -1.33
CA LEU A 30 -5.83 10.27 -1.80
C LEU A 30 -5.62 11.37 -2.85
N ASP A 31 -6.50 11.41 -3.84
CA ASP A 31 -6.60 12.55 -4.74
C ASP A 31 -7.29 13.76 -4.08
N GLN A 32 -7.52 14.81 -4.86
CA GLN A 32 -8.19 16.04 -4.38
C GLN A 32 -9.69 15.84 -4.08
N GLN A 33 -10.29 14.73 -4.54
CA GLN A 33 -11.67 14.36 -4.23
C GLN A 33 -11.75 13.49 -2.96
N GLY A 34 -10.61 13.05 -2.42
CA GLY A 34 -10.53 12.19 -1.24
C GLY A 34 -10.51 10.70 -1.57
N GLU A 35 -10.44 10.33 -2.84
CA GLU A 35 -10.47 8.94 -3.27
C GLU A 35 -9.05 8.35 -3.27
N PRO A 36 -8.84 7.12 -2.73
CA PRO A 36 -7.55 6.45 -2.80
C PRO A 36 -7.17 6.16 -4.25
N THR A 37 -6.07 6.76 -4.72
CA THR A 37 -5.56 6.51 -6.08
C THR A 37 -4.29 5.68 -6.08
N HIS A 38 -3.51 5.76 -5.00
CA HIS A 38 -2.27 5.00 -4.83
C HIS A 38 -2.16 4.44 -3.41
N VAL A 39 -1.30 3.44 -3.23
CA VAL A 39 -0.96 2.87 -1.93
C VAL A 39 0.55 2.74 -1.80
N LEU A 40 1.09 3.14 -0.65
CA LEU A 40 2.47 2.88 -0.27
C LEU A 40 2.51 1.69 0.69
N LEU A 41 3.35 0.72 0.35
CA LEU A 41 3.63 -0.47 1.15
C LEU A 41 5.12 -0.56 1.42
N ASP A 42 5.49 -1.14 2.56
CA ASP A 42 6.84 -1.68 2.71
C ASP A 42 7.06 -2.79 1.66
N PHE A 43 8.29 -2.87 1.14
CA PHE A 43 8.62 -3.81 0.06
C PHE A 43 8.39 -5.28 0.47
N GLY A 44 8.62 -5.63 1.74
CA GLY A 44 8.37 -6.97 2.25
C GLY A 44 6.89 -7.34 2.21
N GLU A 45 6.00 -6.39 2.47
CA GLU A 45 4.56 -6.60 2.40
C GLU A 45 4.08 -6.69 0.95
N TYR A 46 4.57 -5.81 0.06
CA TYR A 46 4.33 -5.93 -1.38
C TYR A 46 4.73 -7.32 -1.89
N LYS A 47 5.93 -7.79 -1.53
CA LYS A 47 6.42 -9.11 -1.93
C LYS A 47 5.53 -10.24 -1.43
N ARG A 48 5.07 -10.19 -0.18
CA ARG A 48 4.13 -11.20 0.37
C ARG A 48 2.80 -11.22 -0.36
N LEU A 49 2.27 -10.05 -0.74
CA LEU A 49 1.02 -9.96 -1.51
C LEU A 49 1.20 -10.60 -2.90
N VAL A 50 2.26 -10.24 -3.62
CA VAL A 50 2.51 -10.73 -4.98
C VAL A 50 2.93 -12.21 -5.01
N ASP A 51 3.75 -12.65 -4.05
CA ASP A 51 4.16 -14.07 -3.94
C ASP A 51 3.02 -14.94 -3.38
N GLY A 52 2.16 -14.38 -2.53
CA GLY A 52 0.97 -15.04 -1.99
C GLY A 52 -0.11 -15.27 -3.05
N ASP A 53 -0.29 -14.30 -3.94
CA ASP A 53 -1.22 -14.37 -5.09
C ASP A 53 -0.84 -15.51 -6.06
N GLN A 54 0.45 -15.80 -6.22
CA GLN A 54 0.93 -16.90 -7.05
C GLN A 54 0.60 -18.30 -6.49
N ARG A 55 0.33 -18.45 -5.19
CA ARG A 55 -0.05 -19.76 -4.60
C ARG A 55 -1.54 -20.05 -4.68
N THR A 56 -2.38 -19.06 -4.97
CA THR A 56 -3.83 -19.24 -5.11
C THR A 56 -4.28 -19.49 -6.55
N GLY A 57 -3.36 -19.50 -7.52
CA GLY A 57 -3.62 -19.81 -8.94
C GLY A 57 -3.54 -21.30 -9.33
N VAL A 58 -3.33 -22.23 -8.38
CA VAL A 58 -3.33 -23.68 -8.67
C VAL A 58 -4.46 -24.35 -7.90
N GLY A 59 -5.65 -24.29 -8.48
CA GLY A 59 -6.86 -24.88 -7.90
C GLY A 59 -8.09 -24.88 -8.79
N GLU A 60 -7.96 -24.64 -10.10
CA GLU A 60 -9.04 -24.88 -11.06
C GLU A 60 -8.42 -25.51 -12.32
N SER A 61 -8.41 -26.84 -12.38
CA SER A 61 -8.51 -27.64 -13.62
C SER A 61 -8.53 -29.13 -13.25
N SER A 62 -9.73 -29.70 -13.43
CA SER A 62 -10.09 -31.06 -13.87
C SER A 62 -9.43 -32.29 -13.25
#